data_AF-B4FL46-F1
#
_entry.id   AF-B4FL46-F1
#
_cell.length_a   1.000
_cell.length_b   1.000
_cell.length_c   1.000
_cell.angle_alpha   90.00
_cell.angle_beta   90.00
_cell.angle_gamma   90.00
#
_symmetry.space_group_name_H-M   'P 1'
#
loop_
_entity.id
_entity.type
_entity.pdbx_description
1 polymer ?
#
loop_
_entity_poly.entity_id
_entity_poly.type
_entity_poly.pdbx_seq_one_letter_code
_entity_poly.pdbx_strand_id
1 'polypeptide(L)'
;MHLKSVEDLCQSYVDSHDKATSELKKKILASKSLYMSHMEAFLNVVLVHKASANGTLEDISSLSAASCCSLDQLLVCVEGEAQNIFNDIHNLLTIHRSEMTHFTQELRESFQISLDRTKEMSTYIIGLFDKYVEETSKLHSHSNNTHEAQMKSIEDFQMVYEEQSKSVEQKLLAEISSLVSKHITRQRELVGVRLSSLGDAARGNKAFLDEHTSAMEFVTKDAKRKWETFAEQAENDCKAGSSFSAAKHSRMETMLQECACTVDSAVQQWKKSHAAVNDLSRKQVAEVEALVRTAIENNEQHELEVASSRAVAEEDASNNSKDIAQGVENLLEEARNSSSRVVSTVEAHFGELQMLQESHSSQAAGINMHADKALQTSYKDYEPSGETPVRSEPNVPSKGSIESLRAMPVETMMNEFRENHPYEHESSKESKLSQIPRLPLATIN
;
A
#
# COMPACT_ATOMS: atom_id res chain seq x y z
N MET A 1 -79.80 31.09 -50.69
CA MET A 1 -78.57 30.41 -51.18
C MET A 1 -77.38 30.66 -50.24
N HIS A 2 -77.13 31.88 -49.74
CA HIS A 2 -75.99 32.17 -48.86
C HIS A 2 -76.09 31.59 -47.43
N LEU A 3 -77.27 31.57 -46.80
CA LEU A 3 -77.44 31.06 -45.43
C LEU A 3 -77.14 29.56 -45.29
N LYS A 4 -77.55 28.75 -46.27
CA LYS A 4 -77.22 27.32 -46.34
C LYS A 4 -75.71 27.09 -46.45
N SER A 5 -75.00 27.93 -47.21
CA SER A 5 -73.54 27.87 -47.31
C SER A 5 -72.82 28.18 -45.99
N VAL A 6 -73.42 28.97 -45.09
CA VAL A 6 -72.85 29.25 -43.75
C VAL A 6 -73.04 28.04 -42.83
N GLU A 7 -74.21 27.41 -42.88
CA GLU A 7 -74.50 26.16 -42.16
C GLU A 7 -73.56 25.01 -42.60
N ASP A 8 -73.40 24.80 -43.91
CA ASP A 8 -72.49 23.80 -44.47
C ASP A 8 -71.02 24.07 -44.07
N LEU A 9 -70.63 25.35 -44.02
CA LEU A 9 -69.30 25.76 -43.56
C LEU A 9 -69.10 25.47 -42.06
N CYS A 10 -70.11 25.75 -41.23
CA CYS A 10 -70.10 25.46 -39.80
C CYS A 10 -69.98 23.95 -39.53
N GLN A 11 -70.69 23.13 -40.30
CA GLN A 11 -70.58 21.67 -40.22
C GLN A 11 -69.20 21.18 -40.63
N SER A 12 -68.67 21.65 -41.77
CA SER A 12 -67.33 21.31 -42.25
C SER A 12 -66.23 21.68 -41.24
N TYR A 13 -66.38 22.83 -40.56
CA TYR A 13 -65.45 23.28 -39.52
C TYR A 13 -65.47 22.37 -38.29
N VAL A 14 -66.66 21.96 -37.83
CA VAL A 14 -66.83 21.01 -36.72
C VAL A 14 -66.23 19.65 -37.09
N ASP A 15 -66.52 19.12 -38.28
CA ASP A 15 -65.99 17.84 -38.76
C ASP A 15 -64.44 17.88 -38.84
N SER A 16 -63.88 19.01 -39.26
CA SER A 16 -62.43 19.24 -39.28
C SER A 16 -61.83 19.26 -37.87
N HIS A 17 -62.47 19.95 -36.93
CA HIS A 17 -62.08 19.97 -35.51
C HIS A 17 -62.19 18.60 -34.85
N ASP A 18 -63.23 17.83 -35.16
CA ASP A 18 -63.42 16.47 -34.67
C ASP A 18 -62.27 15.55 -35.14
N LYS A 19 -61.93 15.65 -36.42
CA LYS A 19 -60.79 14.91 -36.98
C LYS A 19 -59.47 15.33 -36.35
N ALA A 20 -59.23 16.64 -36.22
CA ALA A 20 -58.02 17.19 -35.62
C ALA A 20 -57.89 16.76 -34.15
N THR A 21 -58.98 16.81 -33.39
CA THR A 21 -59.06 16.37 -31.98
C THR A 21 -58.74 14.88 -31.84
N SER A 22 -59.31 14.04 -32.70
CA SER A 22 -59.02 12.60 -32.73
C SER A 22 -57.54 12.33 -33.02
N GLU A 23 -56.94 13.03 -33.98
CA GLU A 23 -55.51 12.93 -34.27
C GLU A 23 -54.63 13.43 -33.11
N LEU A 24 -55.00 14.53 -32.46
CA LEU A 24 -54.26 15.06 -31.32
C LEU A 24 -54.28 14.10 -30.14
N LYS A 25 -55.42 13.50 -29.81
CA LYS A 25 -55.54 12.48 -28.77
C LYS A 25 -54.65 11.26 -29.05
N LYS A 26 -54.61 10.79 -30.30
CA LYS A 26 -53.70 9.70 -30.71
C LYS A 26 -52.24 10.08 -30.50
N LYS A 27 -51.86 11.31 -30.88
CA LYS A 27 -50.49 11.82 -30.68
C LYS A 27 -50.13 11.96 -29.20
N ILE A 28 -51.05 12.43 -28.36
CA ILE A 28 -50.87 12.53 -26.90
C ILE A 28 -50.61 11.14 -26.30
N LEU A 29 -51.44 10.14 -26.64
CA LEU A 29 -51.26 8.77 -26.17
C LEU A 29 -49.95 8.15 -26.68
N ALA A 30 -49.61 8.37 -27.95
CA ALA A 30 -48.35 7.91 -28.52
C ALA A 30 -47.13 8.54 -27.83
N SER A 31 -47.20 9.85 -27.55
CA SER A 31 -46.16 10.59 -26.82
C SER A 31 -45.97 10.05 -25.40
N LYS A 32 -47.07 9.77 -24.69
CA LYS A 32 -47.04 9.14 -23.35
C LYS A 32 -46.39 7.75 -23.42
N SER A 33 -46.81 6.91 -24.36
CA SER A 33 -46.27 5.56 -24.55
C SER A 33 -44.76 5.59 -24.84
N LEU A 34 -44.33 6.49 -25.73
CA LEU A 34 -42.92 6.67 -26.05
C LEU A 34 -42.11 7.12 -24.83
N TYR A 35 -42.64 8.07 -24.06
CA TYR A 35 -42.00 8.54 -22.82
C TYR A 35 -41.83 7.41 -21.80
N MET A 36 -42.88 6.62 -21.55
CA MET A 36 -42.83 5.46 -20.66
C MET A 36 -41.79 4.43 -21.14
N SER A 37 -41.76 4.13 -22.44
CA SER A 37 -40.78 3.20 -23.00
C SER A 37 -39.34 3.69 -22.84
N HIS A 38 -39.09 4.99 -22.99
CA HIS A 38 -37.77 5.56 -22.72
C HIS A 38 -37.37 5.47 -21.24
N MET A 39 -38.32 5.68 -20.31
CA MET A 39 -38.06 5.51 -18.88
C MET A 39 -37.76 4.06 -18.50
N GLU A 40 -38.46 3.11 -19.11
CA GLU A 40 -38.16 1.68 -18.96
C GLU A 40 -36.78 1.32 -19.51
N ALA A 41 -36.42 1.83 -20.69
CA ALA A 41 -35.09 1.63 -21.26
C ALA A 41 -33.98 2.19 -20.35
N PHE A 42 -34.20 3.37 -19.74
CA PHE A 42 -33.26 3.96 -18.78
C PHE A 42 -33.09 3.07 -17.53
N LEU A 43 -34.19 2.59 -16.95
CA LEU A 43 -34.13 1.68 -15.80
C LEU A 43 -33.38 0.39 -16.14
N ASN A 44 -33.62 -0.19 -17.32
CA ASN A 44 -32.92 -1.40 -17.77
C ASN A 44 -31.40 -1.18 -17.87
N VAL A 45 -30.96 -0.01 -18.35
CA VAL A 45 -29.52 0.35 -18.37
C VAL A 45 -28.96 0.41 -16.95
N VAL A 46 -29.68 1.02 -15.99
CA VAL A 46 -29.26 1.06 -14.58
C VAL A 46 -29.15 -0.34 -13.97
N LEU A 47 -30.11 -1.23 -14.26
CA LEU A 47 -30.08 -2.62 -13.78
C LEU A 47 -28.87 -3.39 -14.34
N VAL A 48 -28.54 -3.21 -15.62
CA VAL A 48 -27.36 -3.82 -16.23
C VAL A 48 -26.07 -3.28 -15.60
N HIS A 49 -25.99 -1.97 -15.38
CA HIS A 49 -24.84 -1.36 -14.70
C HIS A 49 -24.68 -1.88 -13.27
N LYS A 50 -25.76 -2.00 -12.50
CA LYS A 50 -25.75 -2.60 -11.15
C LYS A 50 -25.21 -4.03 -11.20
N ALA A 51 -25.79 -4.88 -12.05
CA ALA A 51 -25.38 -6.28 -12.15
C ALA A 51 -23.90 -6.41 -12.53
N SER A 52 -23.44 -5.61 -13.50
CA SER A 52 -22.04 -5.61 -13.91
C SER A 52 -21.10 -5.07 -12.82
N ALA A 53 -21.49 -4.02 -12.10
CA ALA A 53 -20.67 -3.43 -11.04
C ALA A 53 -20.59 -4.36 -9.81
N ASN A 54 -21.71 -4.99 -9.43
CA ASN A 54 -21.71 -5.93 -8.31
C ASN A 54 -20.87 -7.18 -8.64
N GLY A 55 -20.98 -7.72 -9.86
CA GLY A 55 -20.16 -8.84 -10.30
C GLY A 55 -18.66 -8.54 -10.24
N THR A 56 -18.22 -7.36 -10.72
CA THR A 56 -16.79 -6.98 -10.64
C THR A 56 -16.31 -6.74 -9.21
N LEU A 57 -17.17 -6.21 -8.32
CA LEU A 57 -16.84 -6.04 -6.91
C LEU A 57 -16.70 -7.40 -6.18
N GLU A 58 -17.56 -8.37 -6.49
CA GLU A 58 -17.46 -9.74 -5.98
C GLU A 58 -16.20 -10.45 -6.48
N ASP A 59 -15.83 -10.25 -7.76
CA ASP A 59 -14.58 -10.74 -8.33
C ASP A 59 -13.36 -10.14 -7.60
N ILE A 60 -13.38 -8.84 -7.29
CA ILE A 60 -12.32 -8.16 -6.53
C ILE A 60 -12.21 -8.74 -5.12
N SER A 61 -13.34 -8.96 -4.44
CA SER A 61 -13.36 -9.57 -3.10
C SER A 61 -12.79 -10.99 -3.13
N SER A 62 -13.19 -11.79 -4.12
CA SER A 62 -12.71 -13.16 -4.31
C SER A 62 -11.21 -13.20 -4.61
N LEU A 63 -10.74 -12.30 -5.46
CA LEU A 63 -9.31 -12.16 -5.79
C LEU A 63 -8.49 -11.74 -4.57
N SER A 64 -9.01 -10.83 -3.74
CA SER A 64 -8.36 -10.42 -2.48
C SER A 64 -8.22 -11.60 -1.52
N ALA A 65 -9.28 -12.37 -1.31
CA ALA A 65 -9.26 -13.57 -0.46
C ALA A 65 -8.29 -14.64 -1.00
N ALA A 66 -8.31 -14.89 -2.32
CA ALA A 66 -7.41 -15.85 -2.97
C ALA A 66 -5.93 -15.41 -2.87
N SER A 67 -5.66 -14.11 -2.96
CA SER A 67 -4.32 -13.55 -2.79
C SER A 67 -3.80 -13.73 -1.36
N CYS A 68 -4.66 -13.50 -0.35
CA CYS A 68 -4.32 -13.76 1.06
C CYS A 68 -4.04 -15.25 1.31
N CYS A 69 -4.84 -16.16 0.73
CA CYS A 69 -4.60 -17.60 0.86
C CYS A 69 -3.28 -18.02 0.22
N SER A 70 -2.96 -17.47 -0.96
CA SER A 70 -1.70 -17.73 -1.65
C SER A 70 -0.49 -17.22 -0.84
N LEU A 71 -0.63 -16.05 -0.22
CA LEU A 71 0.39 -15.48 0.67
C LEU A 71 0.59 -16.36 1.92
N ASP A 72 -0.48 -16.83 2.54
CA ASP A 72 -0.41 -17.73 3.71
C ASP A 72 0.30 -19.05 3.37
N GLN A 73 -0.01 -19.65 2.21
CA GLN A 73 0.70 -20.85 1.73
C GLN A 73 2.19 -20.60 1.49
N LEU A 74 2.55 -19.47 0.89
CA LEU A 74 3.95 -19.08 0.69
C LEU A 74 4.66 -18.91 2.04
N LEU A 75 4.02 -18.22 2.97
CA LEU A 75 4.56 -17.97 4.30
C LEU A 75 4.79 -19.27 5.07
N VAL A 76 3.86 -20.24 5.01
CA VAL A 76 4.02 -21.59 5.60
C VAL A 76 5.19 -22.35 4.96
N CYS A 77 5.34 -22.28 3.63
CA CYS A 77 6.45 -22.93 2.93
C CYS A 77 7.80 -22.36 3.41
N VAL A 78 7.92 -21.03 3.43
CA VAL A 78 9.14 -20.35 3.89
C VAL A 78 9.39 -20.59 5.38
N GLU A 79 8.34 -20.69 6.21
CA GLU A 79 8.48 -21.06 7.62
C GLU A 79 9.10 -22.46 7.78
N GLY A 80 8.67 -23.44 6.99
CA GLY A 80 9.25 -24.77 6.98
C GLY A 80 10.74 -24.78 6.63
N GLU A 81 11.11 -24.08 5.56
CA GLU A 81 12.52 -23.94 5.14
C GLU A 81 13.36 -23.20 6.17
N ALA A 82 12.86 -22.08 6.70
CA ALA A 82 13.53 -21.30 7.73
C ALA A 82 13.76 -22.13 9.00
N GLN A 83 12.75 -22.90 9.44
CA GLN A 83 12.86 -23.75 10.62
C GLN A 83 13.91 -24.86 10.41
N ASN A 84 13.99 -25.45 9.22
CA ASN A 84 15.04 -26.42 8.88
C ASN A 84 16.43 -25.79 8.98
N ILE A 85 16.64 -24.62 8.37
CA ILE A 85 17.93 -23.90 8.44
C ILE A 85 18.31 -23.57 9.88
N PHE A 86 17.36 -23.07 10.69
CA PHE A 86 17.64 -22.75 12.09
C PHE A 86 17.99 -24.00 12.91
N ASN A 87 17.28 -25.11 12.69
CA ASN A 87 17.59 -26.39 13.33
C ASN A 87 19.00 -26.87 12.95
N ASP A 88 19.37 -26.78 11.67
CA ASP A 88 20.69 -27.17 11.19
C ASP A 88 21.80 -26.33 11.81
N ILE A 89 21.62 -25.01 11.89
CA ILE A 89 22.58 -24.12 12.54
C ILE A 89 22.70 -24.46 14.03
N HIS A 90 21.58 -24.69 14.72
CA HIS A 90 21.59 -25.04 16.14
C HIS A 90 22.31 -26.38 16.39
N ASN A 91 22.09 -27.36 15.52
CA ASN A 91 22.77 -28.65 15.56
C ASN A 91 24.29 -28.49 15.33
N LEU A 92 24.69 -27.73 14.30
CA LEU A 92 26.09 -27.44 14.00
C LEU A 92 26.80 -26.72 15.16
N LEU A 93 26.16 -25.71 15.76
CA LEU A 93 26.71 -25.02 16.93
C LEU A 93 26.89 -25.97 18.13
N THR A 94 25.94 -26.88 18.34
CA THR A 94 26.02 -27.89 19.40
C THR A 94 27.18 -28.86 19.15
N ILE A 95 27.33 -29.34 17.91
CA ILE A 95 28.43 -30.22 17.51
C ILE A 95 29.77 -29.50 17.73
N HIS A 96 29.95 -28.30 17.18
CA HIS A 96 31.19 -27.53 17.35
C HIS A 96 31.54 -27.28 18.81
N ARG A 97 30.55 -26.98 19.66
CA ARG A 97 30.77 -26.80 21.09
C ARG A 97 31.26 -28.09 21.76
N SER A 98 30.70 -29.24 21.40
CA SER A 98 31.14 -30.55 21.90
C SER A 98 32.56 -30.91 21.43
N GLU A 99 32.87 -30.68 20.16
CA GLU A 99 34.19 -30.93 19.57
C GLU A 99 35.25 -30.02 20.19
N MET A 100 34.94 -28.74 20.40
CA MET A 100 35.84 -27.78 21.04
C MET A 100 36.16 -28.15 22.50
N THR A 101 35.14 -28.65 23.22
CA THR A 101 35.30 -29.17 24.58
C THR A 101 36.23 -30.38 24.59
N HIS A 102 36.01 -31.33 23.68
CA HIS A 102 36.84 -32.52 23.53
C HIS A 102 38.29 -32.17 23.17
N PHE A 103 38.49 -31.34 22.15
CA PHE A 103 39.80 -30.89 21.71
C PHE A 103 40.59 -30.19 22.83
N THR A 104 39.93 -29.35 23.62
CA THR A 104 40.57 -28.66 24.76
C THR A 104 40.95 -29.64 25.87
N GLN A 105 40.13 -30.67 26.09
CA GLN A 105 40.44 -31.74 27.03
C GLN A 105 41.67 -32.54 26.57
N GLU A 106 41.74 -32.94 25.29
CA GLU A 106 42.90 -33.63 24.71
C GLU A 106 44.18 -32.80 24.83
N LEU A 107 44.12 -31.50 24.56
CA LEU A 107 45.27 -30.60 24.73
C LEU A 107 45.72 -30.55 26.20
N ARG A 108 44.78 -30.45 27.14
CA ARG A 108 45.08 -30.42 28.57
C ARG A 108 45.76 -31.71 29.02
N GLU A 109 45.24 -32.85 28.59
CA GLU A 109 45.82 -34.17 28.87
C GLU A 109 47.22 -34.32 28.27
N SER A 110 47.41 -33.87 27.02
CA SER A 110 48.72 -33.87 26.36
C SER A 110 49.77 -33.05 27.12
N PHE A 111 49.42 -31.82 27.54
CA PHE A 111 50.30 -30.99 28.37
C PHE A 111 50.58 -31.64 29.73
N GLN A 112 49.60 -32.30 30.34
CA GLN A 112 49.79 -33.01 31.60
C GLN A 112 50.76 -34.18 31.46
N ILE A 113 50.58 -35.02 30.42
CA ILE A 113 51.49 -36.13 30.11
C ILE A 113 52.92 -35.60 29.86
N SER A 114 53.06 -34.50 29.11
CA SER A 114 54.36 -33.87 28.84
C SER A 114 55.03 -33.34 30.11
N LEU A 115 54.25 -32.74 31.01
CA LEU A 115 54.71 -32.26 32.31
C LEU A 115 55.21 -33.42 33.18
N ASP A 116 54.44 -34.50 33.27
CA ASP A 116 54.78 -35.67 34.08
C ASP A 116 56.05 -36.36 33.55
N ARG A 117 56.18 -36.52 32.22
CA ARG A 117 57.39 -37.04 31.58
C ARG A 117 58.61 -36.17 31.82
N THR A 118 58.47 -34.85 31.70
CA THR A 118 59.55 -33.89 31.96
C THR A 118 60.04 -34.01 33.41
N LYS A 119 59.12 -34.12 34.38
CA LYS A 119 59.44 -34.32 35.79
C LYS A 119 60.15 -35.64 36.08
N GLU A 120 59.65 -36.73 35.50
CA GLU A 120 60.27 -38.06 35.64
C GLU A 120 61.70 -38.06 35.08
N MET A 121 61.86 -37.56 33.84
CA MET A 121 63.16 -37.45 33.19
C MET A 121 64.11 -36.53 33.97
N SER A 122 63.59 -35.42 34.51
CA SER A 122 64.39 -34.50 35.31
C SER A 122 64.87 -35.15 36.61
N THR A 123 63.99 -35.84 37.33
CA THR A 123 64.32 -36.60 38.54
C THR A 123 65.42 -37.63 38.26
N TYR A 124 65.29 -38.37 37.15
CA TYR A 124 66.28 -39.36 36.74
C TYR A 124 67.65 -38.73 36.43
N ILE A 125 67.70 -37.67 35.62
CA ILE A 125 68.95 -37.02 35.22
C ILE A 125 69.64 -36.32 36.40
N ILE A 126 68.88 -35.64 37.27
CA ILE A 126 69.43 -35.04 38.49
C ILE A 126 70.04 -36.13 39.37
N GLY A 127 69.36 -37.27 39.54
CA GLY A 127 69.90 -38.42 40.28
C GLY A 127 71.19 -38.98 39.67
N LEU A 128 71.32 -39.00 38.33
CA LEU A 128 72.58 -39.36 37.67
C LEU A 128 73.71 -38.37 37.98
N PHE A 129 73.44 -37.06 37.94
CA PHE A 129 74.43 -36.06 38.28
C PHE A 129 74.87 -36.15 39.74
N ASP A 130 73.94 -36.38 40.67
CA ASP A 130 74.28 -36.59 42.08
C ASP A 130 75.20 -37.80 42.27
N LYS A 131 74.92 -38.91 41.56
CA LYS A 131 75.78 -40.09 41.56
C LYS A 131 77.16 -39.80 40.98
N TYR A 132 77.27 -39.01 39.91
CA TYR A 132 78.57 -38.64 39.35
C TYR A 132 79.41 -37.77 40.31
N VAL A 133 78.78 -36.85 41.04
CA VAL A 133 79.45 -36.07 42.09
C VAL A 133 79.95 -37.00 43.21
N GLU A 134 79.14 -37.96 43.64
CA GLU A 134 79.51 -38.94 44.65
C GLU A 134 80.70 -39.80 44.20
N GLU A 135 80.66 -40.37 43.00
CA GLU A 135 81.74 -41.20 42.46
C GLU A 135 83.03 -40.41 42.21
N THR A 136 82.93 -39.15 41.77
CA THR A 136 84.08 -38.25 41.64
C THR A 136 84.71 -37.98 43.02
N SER A 137 83.90 -37.80 44.05
CA SER A 137 84.37 -37.62 45.43
C SER A 137 85.06 -38.89 45.98
N LYS A 138 84.52 -40.08 45.69
CA LYS A 138 85.15 -41.36 46.05
C LYS A 138 86.50 -41.54 45.34
N LEU A 139 86.57 -41.21 44.04
CA LEU A 139 87.81 -41.26 43.27
C LEU A 139 88.86 -40.30 43.84
N HIS A 140 88.46 -39.07 44.21
CA HIS A 140 89.33 -38.11 44.87
C HIS A 140 89.92 -38.65 46.17
N SER A 141 89.06 -39.19 47.04
CA SER A 141 89.47 -39.78 48.33
C SER A 141 90.39 -40.99 48.11
N HIS A 142 90.08 -41.87 47.17
CA HIS A 142 90.93 -43.01 46.83
C HIS A 142 92.30 -42.57 46.30
N SER A 143 92.33 -41.55 45.45
CA SER A 143 93.56 -40.92 44.96
C SER A 143 94.41 -40.34 46.10
N ASN A 144 93.79 -39.62 47.05
CA ASN A 144 94.46 -39.11 48.26
C ASN A 144 95.08 -40.26 49.08
N ASN A 145 94.29 -41.28 49.42
CA ASN A 145 94.75 -42.40 50.23
C ASN A 145 95.88 -43.20 49.55
N THR A 146 95.78 -43.40 48.23
CA THR A 146 96.81 -44.12 47.46
C THR A 146 98.10 -43.32 47.37
N HIS A 147 98.01 -42.01 47.14
CA HIS A 147 99.17 -41.14 47.13
C HIS A 147 99.86 -41.10 48.50
N GLU A 148 99.09 -40.96 49.58
CA GLU A 148 99.61 -41.00 50.96
C GLU A 148 100.30 -42.34 51.26
N ALA A 149 99.68 -43.47 50.92
CA ALA A 149 100.27 -44.79 51.10
C ALA A 149 101.56 -44.97 50.27
N GLN A 150 101.60 -44.47 49.03
CA GLN A 150 102.80 -44.50 48.19
C GLN A 150 103.91 -43.62 48.78
N MET A 151 103.61 -42.39 49.20
CA MET A 151 104.58 -41.49 49.83
C MET A 151 105.14 -42.11 51.10
N LYS A 152 104.28 -42.64 51.97
CA LYS A 152 104.70 -43.33 53.19
C LYS A 152 105.56 -44.56 52.90
N SER A 153 105.20 -45.39 51.92
CA SER A 153 106.03 -46.55 51.54
C SER A 153 107.40 -46.13 50.99
N ILE A 154 107.47 -45.00 50.27
CA ILE A 154 108.72 -44.41 49.76
C ILE A 154 109.57 -43.89 50.93
N GLU A 155 108.96 -43.20 51.89
CA GLU A 155 109.62 -42.70 53.11
C GLU A 155 110.11 -43.85 54.01
N ASP A 156 109.27 -44.85 54.28
CA ASP A 156 109.63 -46.04 55.05
C ASP A 156 110.79 -46.80 54.38
N PHE A 157 110.74 -46.97 53.05
CA PHE A 157 111.84 -47.57 52.29
C PHE A 157 113.13 -46.74 52.41
N GLN A 158 113.03 -45.42 52.32
CA GLN A 158 114.16 -44.52 52.51
C GLN A 158 114.80 -44.69 53.88
N MET A 159 114.00 -44.68 54.94
CA MET A 159 114.48 -44.83 56.32
C MET A 159 115.18 -46.18 56.54
N VAL A 160 114.53 -47.28 56.14
CA VAL A 160 115.11 -48.63 56.28
C VAL A 160 116.41 -48.74 55.48
N TYR A 161 116.44 -48.18 54.26
CA TYR A 161 117.63 -48.19 53.43
C TYR A 161 118.76 -47.32 54.01
N GLU A 162 118.46 -46.13 54.52
CA GLU A 162 119.44 -45.25 55.18
C GLU A 162 120.03 -45.89 56.44
N GLU A 163 119.19 -46.52 57.27
CA GLU A 163 119.61 -47.24 58.47
C GLU A 163 120.49 -48.46 58.11
N GLN A 164 120.08 -49.26 57.12
CA GLN A 164 120.88 -50.38 56.61
C GLN A 164 122.20 -49.90 55.99
N SER A 165 122.19 -48.79 55.23
CA SER A 165 123.39 -48.17 54.65
C SER A 165 124.37 -47.75 55.75
N LYS A 166 123.89 -47.09 56.81
CA LYS A 166 124.71 -46.70 57.98
C LYS A 166 125.25 -47.91 58.75
N SER A 167 124.44 -48.96 58.92
CA SER A 167 124.84 -50.22 59.59
C SER A 167 125.92 -50.99 58.80
N VAL A 168 125.78 -51.06 57.48
CA VAL A 168 126.81 -51.63 56.58
C VAL A 168 128.06 -50.75 56.57
N GLU A 169 127.91 -49.42 56.56
CA GLU A 169 129.01 -48.46 56.65
C GLU A 169 129.81 -48.64 57.96
N GLN A 170 129.14 -48.83 59.10
CA GLN A 170 129.78 -49.10 60.39
C GLN A 170 130.46 -50.47 60.49
N LYS A 171 129.88 -51.54 59.92
CA LYS A 171 130.47 -52.90 59.93
C LYS A 171 131.67 -53.07 58.99
N LEU A 172 131.79 -52.25 57.96
CA LEU A 172 132.80 -52.40 56.90
C LEU A 172 134.02 -51.46 57.05
N LEU A 173 133.93 -50.47 57.94
CA LEU A 173 134.93 -49.42 58.19
C LEU A 173 136.31 -49.95 58.66
N ALA A 174 136.42 -51.22 59.02
CA ALA A 174 137.67 -51.81 59.51
C ALA A 174 138.55 -52.51 58.44
N GLU A 175 138.07 -52.84 57.23
CA GLU A 175 138.90 -53.67 56.29
C GLU A 175 139.06 -53.20 54.83
N ILE A 176 138.37 -52.18 54.29
CA ILE A 176 138.60 -51.72 52.89
C ILE A 176 138.51 -50.18 52.76
N SER A 177 139.54 -49.47 53.24
CA SER A 177 139.52 -48.01 53.44
C SER A 177 139.74 -47.12 52.19
N SER A 178 139.43 -47.58 50.97
CA SER A 178 139.56 -46.73 49.77
C SER A 178 138.58 -47.07 48.63
N LEU A 179 138.27 -48.36 48.43
CA LEU A 179 137.44 -48.79 47.30
C LEU A 179 135.94 -48.81 47.60
N VAL A 180 135.54 -49.07 48.85
CA VAL A 180 134.13 -49.32 49.18
C VAL A 180 133.36 -48.05 49.55
N SER A 181 134.02 -47.01 50.05
CA SER A 181 133.37 -45.72 50.32
C SER A 181 132.76 -45.11 49.05
N LYS A 182 133.47 -45.21 47.90
CA LYS A 182 132.93 -44.78 46.58
C LYS A 182 131.74 -45.62 46.12
N HIS A 183 131.74 -46.93 46.40
CA HIS A 183 130.65 -47.82 46.00
C HIS A 183 129.37 -47.58 46.81
N ILE A 184 129.48 -47.39 48.14
CA ILE A 184 128.33 -47.09 49.01
C ILE A 184 127.73 -45.71 48.71
N THR A 185 128.56 -44.68 48.53
CA THR A 185 128.09 -43.36 48.13
C THR A 185 127.37 -43.41 46.78
N ARG A 186 127.91 -44.13 45.80
CA ARG A 186 127.26 -44.32 44.49
C ARG A 186 125.94 -45.10 44.57
N GLN A 187 125.84 -46.11 45.43
CA GLN A 187 124.57 -46.83 45.63
C GLN A 187 123.52 -45.95 46.31
N ARG A 188 123.91 -45.16 47.33
CA ARG A 188 123.04 -44.19 48.01
C ARG A 188 122.52 -43.13 47.04
N GLU A 189 123.39 -42.60 46.20
CA GLU A 189 123.01 -41.65 45.14
C GLU A 189 122.08 -42.29 44.10
N LEU A 190 122.37 -43.52 43.64
CA LEU A 190 121.53 -44.21 42.65
C LEU A 190 120.13 -44.52 43.20
N VAL A 191 120.03 -44.99 44.43
CA VAL A 191 118.75 -45.26 45.10
C VAL A 191 118.04 -43.95 45.41
N GLY A 192 118.75 -42.92 45.88
CA GLY A 192 118.19 -41.59 46.13
C GLY A 192 117.59 -40.95 44.87
N VAL A 193 118.29 -41.02 43.73
CA VAL A 193 117.78 -40.54 42.43
C VAL A 193 116.57 -41.35 41.95
N ARG A 194 116.58 -42.68 42.16
CA ARG A 194 115.42 -43.52 41.82
C ARG A 194 114.22 -43.20 42.73
N LEU A 195 114.45 -42.99 44.01
CA LEU A 195 113.43 -42.65 44.99
C LEU A 195 112.83 -41.27 44.71
N SER A 196 113.65 -40.27 44.39
CA SER A 196 113.18 -38.95 44.00
C SER A 196 112.36 -39.03 42.71
N SER A 197 112.81 -39.79 41.70
CA SER A 197 112.05 -40.00 40.46
C SER A 197 110.71 -40.71 40.69
N LEU A 198 110.65 -41.65 41.64
CA LEU A 198 109.41 -42.35 42.01
C LEU A 198 108.47 -41.41 42.78
N GLY A 199 109.02 -40.59 43.67
CA GLY A 199 108.29 -39.54 44.37
C GLY A 199 107.71 -38.48 43.42
N ASP A 200 108.49 -38.05 42.43
CA ASP A 200 108.05 -37.13 41.38
C ASP A 200 106.97 -37.75 40.50
N ALA A 201 107.10 -39.02 40.10
CA ALA A 201 106.08 -39.73 39.33
C ALA A 201 104.77 -39.88 40.12
N ALA A 202 104.85 -40.22 41.41
CA ALA A 202 103.68 -40.34 42.28
C ALA A 202 103.00 -38.98 42.55
N ARG A 203 103.77 -37.89 42.68
CA ARG A 203 103.21 -36.52 42.73
C ARG A 203 102.59 -36.09 41.40
N GLY A 204 103.22 -36.42 40.27
CA GLY A 204 102.70 -36.13 38.94
C GLY A 204 101.37 -36.84 38.67
N ASN A 205 101.29 -38.13 38.99
CA ASN A 205 100.04 -38.91 38.89
C ASN A 205 98.94 -38.33 39.80
N LYS A 206 99.31 -37.90 41.01
CA LYS A 206 98.38 -37.25 41.94
C LYS A 206 97.83 -35.95 41.37
N ALA A 207 98.71 -35.06 40.91
CA ALA A 207 98.32 -33.79 40.30
C ALA A 207 97.39 -33.99 39.08
N PHE A 208 97.71 -34.96 38.21
CA PHE A 208 96.87 -35.31 37.07
C PHE A 208 95.47 -35.79 37.48
N LEU A 209 95.38 -36.67 38.48
CA LEU A 209 94.09 -37.17 38.99
C LEU A 209 93.28 -36.07 39.67
N ASP A 210 93.91 -35.16 40.41
CA ASP A 210 93.23 -34.05 41.08
C ASP A 210 92.69 -33.03 40.09
N GLU A 211 93.45 -32.71 39.05
CA GLU A 211 93.00 -31.85 37.96
C GLU A 211 91.77 -32.44 37.26
N HIS A 212 91.82 -33.72 36.88
CA HIS A 212 90.72 -34.39 36.19
C HIS A 212 89.48 -34.60 37.08
N THR A 213 89.68 -34.89 38.36
CA THR A 213 88.60 -34.98 39.35
C THR A 213 87.92 -33.62 39.51
N SER A 214 88.69 -32.54 39.64
CA SER A 214 88.16 -31.19 39.78
C SER A 214 87.41 -30.74 38.51
N ALA A 215 87.94 -31.05 37.33
CA ALA A 215 87.29 -30.78 36.05
C ALA A 215 85.98 -31.57 35.92
N MET A 216 85.96 -32.85 36.29
CA MET A 216 84.77 -33.69 36.25
C MET A 216 83.68 -33.18 37.19
N GLU A 217 84.06 -32.78 38.41
CA GLU A 217 83.14 -32.19 39.38
C GLU A 217 82.52 -30.89 38.84
N PHE A 218 83.34 -30.01 38.25
CA PHE A 218 82.88 -28.76 37.65
C PHE A 218 81.90 -29.01 36.49
N VAL A 219 82.25 -29.88 35.53
CA VAL A 219 81.39 -30.21 34.39
C VAL A 219 80.07 -30.83 34.86
N THR A 220 80.12 -31.73 35.84
CA THR A 220 78.92 -32.37 36.39
C THR A 220 78.00 -31.35 37.06
N LYS A 221 78.54 -30.43 37.87
CA LYS A 221 77.77 -29.35 38.51
C LYS A 221 77.18 -28.37 37.50
N ASP A 222 77.95 -27.97 36.49
CA ASP A 222 77.46 -27.06 35.44
C ASP A 222 76.35 -27.72 34.60
N ALA A 223 76.53 -28.99 34.22
CA ALA A 223 75.52 -29.76 33.49
C ALA A 223 74.24 -29.91 34.31
N LYS A 224 74.35 -30.22 35.61
CA LYS A 224 73.20 -30.28 36.53
C LYS A 224 72.43 -28.96 36.57
N ARG A 225 73.12 -27.83 36.79
CA ARG A 225 72.49 -26.51 36.84
C ARG A 225 71.75 -26.17 35.54
N LYS A 226 72.40 -26.41 34.39
CA LYS A 226 71.79 -26.16 33.06
C LYS A 226 70.55 -27.04 32.85
N TRP A 227 70.62 -28.31 33.26
CA TRP A 227 69.50 -29.23 33.19
C TRP A 227 68.34 -28.80 34.08
N GLU A 228 68.59 -28.38 35.32
CA GLU A 228 67.57 -27.86 36.22
C GLU A 228 66.86 -26.64 35.62
N THR A 229 67.61 -25.69 35.03
CA THR A 229 67.02 -24.53 34.34
C THR A 229 66.16 -24.95 33.16
N PHE A 230 66.63 -25.91 32.35
CA PHE A 230 65.87 -26.43 31.21
C PHE A 230 64.58 -27.14 31.66
N ALA A 231 64.66 -27.98 32.70
CA ALA A 231 63.52 -28.69 33.24
C ALA A 231 62.46 -27.72 33.79
N GLU A 232 62.88 -26.70 34.56
CA GLU A 232 61.98 -25.66 35.05
C GLU A 232 61.28 -24.91 33.91
N GLN A 233 62.03 -24.53 32.87
CA GLN A 233 61.45 -23.89 31.69
C GLN A 233 60.44 -24.80 30.99
N ALA A 234 60.78 -26.07 30.75
CA ALA A 234 59.90 -27.03 30.10
C ALA A 234 58.62 -27.29 30.91
N GLU A 235 58.71 -27.34 32.25
CA GLU A 235 57.54 -27.42 33.12
C GLU A 235 56.65 -26.17 33.01
N ASN A 236 57.26 -24.99 33.03
CA ASN A 236 56.55 -23.72 32.92
C ASN A 236 55.86 -23.58 31.55
N ASP A 237 56.50 -24.00 30.47
CA ASP A 237 55.93 -24.01 29.13
C ASP A 237 54.72 -24.96 29.03
N CYS A 238 54.77 -26.13 29.68
CA CYS A 238 53.61 -27.05 29.74
C CYS A 238 52.43 -26.43 30.50
N LYS A 239 52.69 -25.78 31.65
CA LYS A 239 51.66 -25.09 32.44
C LYS A 239 51.07 -23.89 31.67
N ALA A 240 51.93 -23.10 31.04
CA ALA A 240 51.53 -21.96 30.20
C ALA A 240 50.68 -22.43 29.01
N GLY A 241 51.09 -23.51 28.34
CA GLY A 241 50.31 -24.11 27.24
C GLY A 241 48.90 -24.56 27.65
N SER A 242 48.79 -25.23 28.80
CA SER A 242 47.50 -25.70 29.35
C SER A 242 46.57 -24.54 29.76
N SER A 243 47.12 -23.51 30.41
CA SER A 243 46.34 -22.31 30.76
C SER A 243 45.92 -21.49 29.53
N PHE A 244 46.79 -21.36 28.53
CA PHE A 244 46.49 -20.68 27.28
C PHE A 244 45.37 -21.40 26.49
N SER A 245 45.41 -22.74 26.39
CA SER A 245 44.36 -23.50 25.72
C SER A 245 43.01 -23.36 26.44
N ALA A 246 42.98 -23.38 27.78
CA ALA A 246 41.77 -23.13 28.56
C ALA A 246 41.20 -21.72 28.33
N ALA A 247 42.05 -20.69 28.31
CA ALA A 247 41.63 -19.32 28.02
C ALA A 247 41.05 -19.18 26.60
N LYS A 248 41.66 -19.84 25.61
CA LYS A 248 41.16 -19.88 24.23
C LYS A 248 39.81 -20.59 24.14
N HIS A 249 39.64 -21.73 24.80
CA HIS A 249 38.37 -22.43 24.90
C HIS A 249 37.29 -21.53 25.51
N SER A 250 37.56 -20.90 26.66
CA SER A 250 36.59 -20.01 27.32
C SER A 250 36.13 -18.86 26.41
N ARG A 251 37.04 -18.31 25.60
CA ARG A 251 36.69 -17.26 24.63
C ARG A 251 35.84 -17.81 23.49
N MET A 252 36.21 -18.97 22.94
CA MET A 252 35.45 -19.61 21.87
C MET A 252 34.04 -19.99 22.33
N GLU A 253 33.92 -20.50 23.56
CA GLU A 253 32.65 -20.83 24.19
C GLU A 253 31.72 -19.61 24.28
N THR A 254 32.27 -18.45 24.66
CA THR A 254 31.51 -17.20 24.71
C THR A 254 31.01 -16.81 23.31
N MET A 255 31.85 -16.90 22.29
CA MET A 255 31.48 -16.61 20.90
C MET A 255 30.40 -17.58 20.38
N LEU A 256 30.53 -18.88 20.66
CA LEU A 256 29.52 -19.88 20.29
C LEU A 256 28.19 -19.62 21.00
N GLN A 257 28.21 -19.21 22.26
CA GLN A 257 27.02 -18.83 23.01
C GLN A 257 26.35 -17.57 22.42
N GLU A 258 27.11 -16.56 22.04
CA GLU A 258 26.59 -15.37 21.35
C GLU A 258 25.95 -15.73 20.00
N CYS A 259 26.57 -16.63 19.24
CA CYS A 259 25.99 -17.17 18.00
C CYS A 259 24.65 -17.88 18.27
N ALA A 260 24.59 -18.75 19.28
CA ALA A 260 23.36 -19.44 19.65
C ALA A 260 22.24 -18.46 20.04
N CYS A 261 22.54 -17.48 20.90
CA CYS A 261 21.59 -16.43 21.29
C CYS A 261 21.11 -15.60 20.08
N THR A 262 21.98 -15.36 19.10
CA THR A 262 21.63 -14.64 17.87
C THR A 262 20.69 -15.45 17.00
N VAL A 263 20.94 -16.75 16.85
CA VAL A 263 20.06 -17.69 16.13
C VAL A 263 18.68 -17.75 16.80
N ASP A 264 18.63 -17.88 18.13
CA ASP A 264 17.36 -17.87 18.88
C ASP A 264 16.59 -16.57 18.67
N SER A 265 17.30 -15.44 18.73
CA SER A 265 16.70 -14.13 18.47
C SER A 265 16.16 -14.03 17.04
N ALA A 266 16.89 -14.54 16.05
CA ALA A 266 16.46 -14.57 14.65
C ALA A 266 15.20 -15.44 14.45
N VAL A 267 15.14 -16.61 15.09
CA VAL A 267 13.94 -17.48 15.09
C VAL A 267 12.73 -16.74 15.65
N GLN A 268 12.90 -16.05 16.78
CA GLN A 268 11.80 -15.30 17.40
C GLN A 268 11.35 -14.12 16.53
N GLN A 269 12.29 -13.39 15.93
CA GLN A 269 11.97 -12.28 15.02
C GLN A 269 11.26 -12.77 13.75
N TRP A 270 11.68 -13.91 13.20
CA TRP A 270 11.01 -14.55 12.08
C TRP A 270 9.55 -14.88 12.42
N LYS A 271 9.31 -15.57 13.53
CA LYS A 271 7.95 -15.93 13.98
C LYS A 271 7.06 -14.71 14.19
N LYS A 272 7.58 -13.65 14.81
CA LYS A 272 6.87 -12.38 14.98
C LYS A 272 6.54 -11.73 13.64
N SER A 273 7.49 -11.70 12.70
CA SER A 273 7.31 -11.11 11.37
C SER A 273 6.26 -11.88 10.56
N HIS A 274 6.34 -13.22 10.57
CA HIS A 274 5.35 -14.10 9.94
C HIS A 274 3.93 -13.82 10.46
N ALA A 275 3.77 -13.79 11.79
CA ALA A 275 2.49 -13.50 12.42
C ALA A 275 1.96 -12.10 12.06
N ALA A 276 2.83 -11.08 12.04
CA ALA A 276 2.45 -9.72 11.69
C ALA A 276 2.00 -9.58 10.23
N VAL A 277 2.69 -10.24 9.29
CA VAL A 277 2.29 -10.23 7.87
C VAL A 277 0.95 -10.94 7.67
N ASN A 278 0.75 -12.08 8.33
CA ASN A 278 -0.51 -12.81 8.22
C ASN A 278 -1.69 -12.01 8.81
N ASP A 279 -1.50 -11.37 9.97
CA ASP A 279 -2.50 -10.49 10.57
C ASP A 279 -2.84 -9.30 9.66
N LEU A 280 -1.82 -8.64 9.10
CA LEU A 280 -2.01 -7.55 8.15
C LEU A 280 -2.78 -7.99 6.90
N SER A 281 -2.44 -9.15 6.34
CA SER A 281 -3.10 -9.71 5.15
C SER A 281 -4.58 -9.99 5.43
N ARG A 282 -4.90 -10.61 6.57
CA ARG A 282 -6.28 -10.87 6.98
C ARG A 282 -7.06 -9.57 7.21
N LYS A 283 -6.43 -8.57 7.82
CA LYS A 283 -7.04 -7.25 8.01
C LYS A 283 -7.35 -6.57 6.68
N GLN A 284 -6.42 -6.63 5.71
CA GLN A 284 -6.63 -6.07 4.38
C GLN A 284 -7.80 -6.73 3.65
N VAL A 285 -7.93 -8.07 3.71
CA VAL A 285 -9.08 -8.78 3.14
C VAL A 285 -10.39 -8.29 3.77
N ALA A 286 -10.44 -8.19 5.10
CA ALA A 286 -11.64 -7.71 5.80
C ALA A 286 -12.01 -6.25 5.44
N GLU A 287 -11.02 -5.38 5.26
CA GLU A 287 -11.23 -4.00 4.80
C GLU A 287 -11.76 -3.95 3.36
N VAL A 288 -11.21 -4.75 2.45
CA VAL A 288 -11.69 -4.86 1.06
C VAL A 288 -13.12 -5.40 1.02
N GLU A 289 -13.42 -6.47 1.76
CA GLU A 289 -14.78 -7.02 1.87
C GLU A 289 -15.77 -5.97 2.41
N ALA A 290 -15.36 -5.14 3.38
CA ALA A 290 -16.20 -4.09 3.90
C ALA A 290 -16.50 -2.99 2.88
N LEU A 291 -15.50 -2.58 2.11
CA LEU A 291 -15.67 -1.60 1.04
C LEU A 291 -16.54 -2.16 -0.09
N VAL A 292 -16.32 -3.41 -0.51
CA VAL A 292 -17.12 -4.09 -1.53
C VAL A 292 -18.59 -4.15 -1.11
N ARG A 293 -18.88 -4.57 0.13
CA ARG A 293 -20.24 -4.63 0.65
C ARG A 293 -20.92 -3.27 0.64
N THR A 294 -20.23 -2.23 1.10
CA THR A 294 -20.75 -0.85 1.10
C THR A 294 -21.04 -0.37 -0.33
N ALA A 295 -20.18 -0.71 -1.30
CA ALA A 295 -20.40 -0.36 -2.69
C ALA A 295 -21.60 -1.09 -3.31
N ILE A 296 -21.80 -2.37 -2.98
CA ILE A 296 -22.97 -3.15 -3.39
C ILE A 296 -24.26 -2.53 -2.80
N GLU A 297 -24.26 -2.20 -1.50
CA GLU A 297 -25.39 -1.54 -0.83
C GLU A 297 -25.72 -0.18 -1.49
N ASN A 298 -24.71 0.62 -1.84
CA ASN A 298 -24.92 1.87 -2.57
C ASN A 298 -25.52 1.66 -3.97
N ASN A 299 -25.11 0.61 -4.69
CA ASN A 299 -25.67 0.27 -5.99
C ASN A 299 -27.14 -0.19 -5.89
N GLU A 300 -27.49 -0.92 -4.82
CA GLU A 300 -28.87 -1.28 -4.50
C GLU A 300 -29.72 -0.05 -4.19
N GLN A 301 -29.20 0.88 -3.39
CA GLN A 301 -29.88 2.14 -3.08
C GLN A 301 -30.10 3.00 -4.33
N HIS A 302 -29.10 3.11 -5.20
CA HIS A 302 -29.20 3.86 -6.45
C HIS A 302 -30.28 3.28 -7.40
N GLU A 303 -30.41 1.96 -7.47
CA GLU A 303 -31.52 1.32 -8.21
C GLU A 303 -32.88 1.74 -7.66
N LEU A 304 -33.06 1.70 -6.33
CA LEU A 304 -34.32 2.08 -5.68
C LEU A 304 -34.67 3.55 -5.94
N GLU A 305 -33.69 4.45 -5.88
CA GLU A 305 -33.88 5.89 -6.17
C GLU A 305 -34.30 6.14 -7.62
N VAL A 306 -33.67 5.45 -8.57
CA VAL A 306 -34.03 5.54 -9.99
C VAL A 306 -35.43 4.96 -10.23
N ALA A 307 -35.75 3.80 -9.65
CA ALA A 307 -37.07 3.18 -9.77
C ALA A 307 -38.17 4.07 -9.18
N SER A 308 -37.92 4.71 -8.03
CA SER A 308 -38.83 5.68 -7.42
C SER A 308 -39.01 6.91 -8.31
N SER A 309 -37.94 7.47 -8.85
CA SER A 309 -37.99 8.64 -9.73
C SER A 309 -38.75 8.34 -11.03
N ARG A 310 -38.58 7.13 -11.58
CA ARG A 310 -39.36 6.65 -12.73
C ARG A 310 -40.86 6.58 -12.40
N ALA A 311 -41.24 6.04 -11.24
CA ALA A 311 -42.65 5.93 -10.86
C ALA A 311 -43.33 7.30 -10.80
N VAL A 312 -42.65 8.30 -10.21
CA VAL A 312 -43.13 9.70 -10.19
C VAL A 312 -43.24 10.27 -11.60
N ALA A 313 -42.22 10.08 -12.45
CA ALA A 313 -42.23 10.54 -13.83
C ALA A 313 -43.36 9.92 -14.67
N GLU A 314 -43.65 8.63 -14.48
CA GLU A 314 -44.75 7.94 -15.17
C GLU A 314 -46.13 8.44 -14.70
N GLU A 315 -46.27 8.71 -13.40
CA GLU A 315 -47.47 9.32 -12.84
C GLU A 315 -47.70 10.73 -13.42
N ASP A 316 -46.68 11.58 -13.42
CA ASP A 316 -46.72 12.92 -13.98
C ASP A 316 -47.06 12.91 -15.47
N ALA A 317 -46.43 12.03 -16.26
CA ALA A 317 -46.75 11.87 -17.67
C ALA A 317 -48.19 11.40 -17.91
N SER A 318 -48.71 10.55 -17.01
CA SER A 318 -50.10 10.08 -17.05
C SER A 318 -51.09 11.19 -16.73
N ASN A 319 -50.80 12.00 -15.70
CA ASN A 319 -51.64 13.13 -15.29
C ASN A 319 -51.63 14.23 -16.37
N ASN A 320 -50.46 14.66 -16.82
CA ASN A 320 -50.33 15.65 -17.88
C ASN A 320 -51.00 15.21 -19.19
N SER A 321 -50.87 13.93 -19.56
CA SER A 321 -51.56 13.38 -20.74
C SER A 321 -53.08 13.44 -20.60
N LYS A 322 -53.63 13.19 -19.40
CA LYS A 322 -55.08 13.31 -19.14
C LYS A 322 -55.53 14.76 -19.21
N ASP A 323 -54.78 15.68 -18.58
CA ASP A 323 -55.11 17.10 -18.55
C ASP A 323 -55.10 17.71 -19.96
N ILE A 324 -54.08 17.41 -20.76
CA ILE A 324 -54.01 17.86 -22.16
C ILE A 324 -55.17 17.25 -22.96
N ALA A 325 -55.45 15.95 -22.82
CA ALA A 325 -56.55 15.32 -23.54
C ALA A 325 -57.91 15.92 -23.17
N GLN A 326 -58.11 16.29 -21.91
CA GLN A 326 -59.31 16.98 -21.44
C GLN A 326 -59.38 18.41 -21.98
N GLY A 327 -58.25 19.14 -22.01
CA GLY A 327 -58.19 20.47 -22.61
C GLY A 327 -58.57 20.47 -24.09
N VAL A 328 -58.12 19.46 -24.85
CA VAL A 328 -58.49 19.28 -26.26
C VAL A 328 -59.99 18.97 -26.40
N GLU A 329 -60.55 18.14 -25.52
CA GLU A 329 -62.00 17.86 -25.52
C GLU A 329 -62.82 19.12 -25.25
N ASN A 330 -62.41 19.91 -24.26
CA ASN A 330 -63.08 21.17 -23.93
C ASN A 330 -63.06 22.15 -25.10
N LEU A 331 -61.95 22.24 -25.85
CA LEU A 331 -61.85 23.08 -27.05
C LEU A 331 -62.76 22.61 -28.18
N LEU A 332 -62.88 21.30 -28.39
CA LEU A 332 -63.82 20.72 -29.36
C LEU A 332 -65.27 21.04 -28.98
N GLU A 333 -65.60 20.91 -27.70
CA GLU A 333 -66.92 21.22 -27.17
C GLU A 333 -67.24 22.72 -27.32
N GLU A 334 -66.29 23.60 -27.05
CA GLU A 334 -66.43 25.04 -27.30
C GLU A 334 -66.63 25.36 -28.79
N ALA A 335 -65.88 24.70 -29.68
CA ALA A 335 -66.05 24.84 -31.13
C ALA A 335 -67.43 24.37 -31.60
N ARG A 336 -67.94 23.24 -31.09
CA ARG A 336 -69.30 22.75 -31.35
C ARG A 336 -70.37 23.72 -30.85
N ASN A 337 -70.24 24.22 -29.63
CA ASN A 337 -71.17 25.18 -29.05
C ASN A 337 -71.18 26.51 -29.82
N SER A 338 -70.00 27.00 -30.23
CA SER A 338 -69.86 28.19 -31.08
C SER A 338 -70.53 27.99 -32.44
N SER A 339 -70.25 26.87 -33.10
CA SER A 339 -70.86 26.49 -34.39
C SER A 339 -72.38 26.37 -34.27
N SER A 340 -72.90 25.71 -33.22
CA SER A 340 -74.33 25.60 -32.93
C SER A 340 -74.99 26.98 -32.75
N ARG A 341 -74.37 27.91 -32.02
CA ARG A 341 -74.87 29.29 -31.88
C ARG A 341 -74.96 30.00 -33.22
N VAL A 342 -73.96 29.84 -34.09
CA VAL A 342 -73.97 30.43 -35.44
C VAL A 342 -75.10 29.82 -36.26
N VAL A 343 -75.24 28.49 -36.26
CA VAL A 343 -76.33 27.79 -36.96
C VAL A 343 -77.70 28.26 -36.47
N SER A 344 -77.96 28.31 -35.17
CA SER A 344 -79.22 28.81 -34.61
C SER A 344 -79.50 30.28 -34.98
N THR A 345 -78.46 31.11 -35.05
CA THR A 345 -78.59 32.52 -35.49
C THR A 345 -78.93 32.59 -36.98
N VAL A 346 -78.29 31.76 -37.81
CA VAL A 346 -78.56 31.63 -39.25
C VAL A 346 -79.98 31.12 -39.50
N GLU A 347 -80.45 30.15 -38.72
CA GLU A 347 -81.83 29.65 -38.75
C GLU A 347 -82.85 30.74 -38.37
N ALA A 348 -82.57 31.51 -37.32
CA ALA A 348 -83.41 32.64 -36.92
C ALA A 348 -83.51 33.70 -38.03
N HIS A 349 -82.38 34.11 -38.62
CA HIS A 349 -82.36 35.04 -39.76
C HIS A 349 -83.05 34.48 -41.01
N PHE A 350 -82.92 33.17 -41.26
CA PHE A 350 -83.66 32.52 -42.33
C PHE A 350 -85.18 32.63 -42.10
N GLY A 351 -85.65 32.40 -40.87
CA GLY A 351 -87.05 32.59 -40.48
C GLY A 351 -87.52 34.05 -40.64
N GLU A 352 -86.72 35.03 -40.24
CA GLU A 352 -87.02 36.47 -40.44
C GLU A 352 -87.10 36.84 -41.92
N LEU A 353 -86.19 36.33 -42.76
CA LEU A 353 -86.20 36.56 -44.20
C LEU A 353 -87.40 35.90 -44.88
N GLN A 354 -87.80 34.71 -44.43
CA GLN A 354 -89.00 34.05 -44.90
C GLN A 354 -90.24 34.88 -44.57
N MET A 355 -90.36 35.37 -43.32
CA MET A 355 -91.43 36.28 -42.90
C MET A 355 -91.44 37.58 -43.71
N LEU A 356 -90.27 38.17 -43.97
CA LEU A 356 -90.14 39.36 -44.81
C LEU A 356 -90.58 39.09 -46.26
N GLN A 357 -90.19 37.95 -46.83
CA GLN A 357 -90.59 37.54 -48.18
C GLN A 357 -92.10 37.31 -48.28
N GLU A 358 -92.70 36.65 -47.29
CA GLU A 358 -94.15 36.44 -47.20
C GLU A 358 -94.89 37.77 -47.04
N SER A 359 -94.44 38.64 -46.12
CA SER A 359 -94.99 39.98 -45.91
C SER A 359 -94.88 40.82 -47.19
N HIS A 360 -93.70 40.90 -47.81
CA HIS A 360 -93.48 41.63 -49.05
C HIS A 360 -94.33 41.07 -50.20
N SER A 361 -94.44 39.75 -50.33
CA SER A 361 -95.30 39.12 -51.34
C SER A 361 -96.78 39.46 -51.11
N SER A 362 -97.23 39.45 -49.85
CA SER A 362 -98.61 39.86 -49.49
C SER A 362 -98.87 41.34 -49.74
N GLN A 363 -97.90 42.21 -49.44
CA GLN A 363 -98.00 43.66 -49.57
C GLN A 363 -97.88 44.08 -51.04
N ALA A 364 -97.01 43.43 -51.82
CA ALA A 364 -96.93 43.57 -53.27
C ALA A 364 -98.21 43.08 -53.97
N ALA A 365 -98.79 41.96 -53.53
CA ALA A 365 -100.12 41.53 -53.99
C ALA A 365 -101.21 42.55 -53.64
N GLY A 366 -101.16 43.13 -52.44
CA GLY A 366 -102.04 44.23 -52.02
C GLY A 366 -101.88 45.49 -52.86
N ILE A 367 -100.64 45.88 -53.21
CA ILE A 367 -100.34 47.01 -54.10
C ILE A 367 -100.85 46.72 -55.52
N ASN A 368 -100.59 45.53 -56.06
CA ASN A 368 -101.08 45.14 -57.40
C ASN A 368 -102.61 45.20 -57.46
N MET A 369 -103.29 44.69 -56.44
CA MET A 369 -104.75 44.75 -56.34
C MET A 369 -105.26 46.20 -56.24
N HIS A 370 -104.56 47.09 -55.52
CA HIS A 370 -104.90 48.52 -55.48
C HIS A 370 -104.62 49.24 -56.79
N ALA A 371 -103.54 48.89 -57.50
CA ALA A 371 -103.20 49.42 -58.81
C ALA A 371 -104.23 48.98 -59.86
N ASP A 372 -104.61 47.70 -59.89
CA ASP A 372 -105.68 47.19 -60.75
C ASP A 372 -107.02 47.88 -60.47
N LYS A 373 -107.35 48.09 -59.20
CA LYS A 373 -108.57 48.81 -58.79
C LYS A 373 -108.55 50.27 -59.24
N ALA A 374 -107.42 50.96 -59.08
CA ALA A 374 -107.27 52.36 -59.49
C ALA A 374 -107.30 52.53 -61.02
N LEU A 375 -106.71 51.60 -61.77
CA LEU A 375 -106.74 51.59 -63.23
C LEU A 375 -108.15 51.27 -63.77
N GLN A 376 -108.92 50.41 -63.11
CA GLN A 376 -110.31 50.12 -63.49
C GLN A 376 -111.32 51.24 -63.18
N THR A 377 -111.11 52.05 -62.13
CA THR A 377 -112.06 53.12 -61.75
C THR A 377 -111.71 54.52 -62.28
N SER A 378 -110.46 54.77 -62.69
CA SER A 378 -109.99 56.14 -63.00
C SER A 378 -109.70 56.37 -64.48
N TYR A 379 -109.97 55.39 -65.33
CA TYR A 379 -109.79 55.48 -66.78
C TYR A 379 -110.97 54.80 -67.49
N LYS A 380 -112.12 55.47 -67.51
CA LYS A 380 -113.24 55.16 -68.41
C LYS A 380 -113.55 56.39 -69.25
N ASP A 381 -113.37 56.21 -70.56
CA ASP A 381 -113.77 57.02 -71.72
C ASP A 381 -114.51 58.34 -71.43
N TYR A 382 -113.88 59.47 -71.80
CA TYR A 382 -114.55 60.77 -71.84
C TYR A 382 -114.92 61.14 -73.28
N GLU A 383 -116.23 61.21 -73.54
CA GLU A 383 -116.86 61.67 -74.78
C GLU A 383 -116.66 63.18 -75.03
N PRO A 384 -116.65 63.65 -76.29
CA PRO A 384 -116.35 65.03 -76.63
C PRO A 384 -117.57 65.96 -76.47
N SER A 385 -117.76 66.50 -75.26
CA SER A 385 -118.64 67.66 -75.01
C SER A 385 -117.84 68.95 -75.12
N GLY A 386 -118.17 69.82 -76.08
CA GLY A 386 -117.48 71.08 -76.39
C GLY A 386 -117.59 72.18 -75.33
N GLU A 387 -117.22 71.89 -74.09
CA GLU A 387 -116.98 72.85 -73.02
C GLU A 387 -115.60 72.59 -72.40
N THR A 388 -114.73 73.59 -72.47
CA THR A 388 -113.39 73.61 -71.88
C THR A 388 -113.42 73.37 -70.37
N PRO A 389 -112.75 72.34 -69.82
CA PRO A 389 -112.61 72.17 -68.38
C PRO A 389 -111.75 73.29 -67.77
N VAL A 390 -112.33 73.97 -66.80
CA VAL A 390 -111.68 75.01 -66.00
C VAL A 390 -110.52 74.40 -65.21
N ARG A 391 -109.39 75.11 -65.22
CA ARG A 391 -108.15 74.77 -64.52
C ARG A 391 -108.43 74.59 -63.02
N SER A 392 -108.33 73.37 -62.51
CA SER A 392 -108.34 73.09 -61.07
C SER A 392 -107.11 73.76 -60.44
N GLU A 393 -107.33 74.76 -59.60
CA GLU A 393 -106.25 75.32 -58.78
C GLU A 393 -105.72 74.22 -57.85
N PRO A 394 -104.41 73.93 -57.85
CA PRO A 394 -103.84 72.98 -56.91
C PRO A 394 -104.00 73.54 -55.49
N ASN A 395 -104.49 72.71 -54.57
CA ASN A 395 -104.53 73.03 -53.15
C ASN A 395 -103.09 73.03 -52.61
N VAL A 396 -102.42 74.19 -52.72
CA VAL A 396 -101.06 74.37 -52.24
C VAL A 396 -101.11 74.59 -50.73
N PRO A 397 -100.42 73.77 -49.91
CA PRO A 397 -100.41 73.92 -48.46
C PRO A 397 -99.97 75.33 -48.03
N SER A 398 -100.63 75.92 -47.04
CA SER A 398 -100.24 77.21 -46.48
C SER A 398 -98.79 77.15 -45.93
N LYS A 399 -98.06 78.29 -45.94
CA LYS A 399 -96.68 78.36 -45.42
C LYS A 399 -96.57 77.79 -43.99
N GLY A 400 -97.58 78.01 -43.15
CA GLY A 400 -97.64 77.44 -41.80
C GLY A 400 -97.69 75.91 -41.79
N SER A 401 -98.42 75.28 -42.73
CA SER A 401 -98.49 73.82 -42.87
C SER A 401 -97.18 73.19 -43.36
N ILE A 402 -96.42 73.91 -44.19
CA ILE A 402 -95.08 73.48 -44.66
C ILE A 402 -94.04 73.62 -43.54
N GLU A 403 -94.13 74.66 -42.70
CA GLU A 403 -93.23 74.85 -41.56
C GLU A 403 -93.46 73.83 -40.43
N SER A 404 -94.70 73.37 -40.20
CA SER A 404 -95.00 72.32 -39.22
C SER A 404 -94.52 70.91 -39.62
N LEU A 405 -94.18 70.68 -40.90
CA LEU A 405 -93.63 69.41 -41.38
C LEU A 405 -92.10 69.43 -41.50
N ARG A 406 -91.46 70.57 -41.22
CA ARG A 406 -90.02 70.66 -41.23
C ARG A 406 -89.48 70.00 -39.96
N ALA A 407 -88.61 68.99 -40.13
CA ALA A 407 -87.89 68.43 -38.99
C ALA A 407 -87.19 69.55 -38.22
N MET A 408 -87.16 69.44 -36.89
CA MET A 408 -86.47 70.42 -36.03
C MET A 408 -85.02 70.63 -36.50
N PRO A 409 -84.44 71.84 -36.36
CA PRO A 409 -83.06 72.09 -36.79
C PRO A 409 -82.10 71.03 -36.24
N VAL A 410 -81.15 70.57 -37.05
CA VAL A 410 -80.26 69.44 -36.74
C VAL A 410 -79.53 69.63 -35.41
N GLU A 411 -79.23 70.87 -35.03
CA GLU A 411 -78.63 71.22 -33.74
C GLU A 411 -79.54 70.84 -32.56
N THR A 412 -80.85 70.95 -32.72
CA THR A 412 -81.84 70.59 -31.69
C THR A 412 -82.01 69.08 -31.59
N MET A 413 -82.02 68.36 -32.73
CA MET A 413 -82.03 66.89 -32.74
C MET A 413 -80.72 66.31 -32.18
N MET A 414 -79.57 66.94 -32.45
CA MET A 414 -78.28 66.57 -31.85
C MET A 414 -78.25 66.83 -30.34
N ASN A 415 -78.87 67.90 -29.85
CA ASN A 415 -78.97 68.15 -28.41
C ASN A 415 -79.89 67.14 -27.73
N GLU A 416 -81.06 66.86 -28.30
CA GLU A 416 -82.00 65.86 -27.78
C GLU A 416 -81.41 64.44 -27.80
N PHE A 417 -80.60 64.10 -28.82
CA PHE A 417 -79.83 62.86 -28.86
C PHE A 417 -78.74 62.81 -27.79
N ARG A 418 -78.04 63.93 -27.54
CA ARG A 418 -76.97 64.04 -26.52
C ARG A 418 -77.52 64.07 -25.09
N GLU A 419 -78.74 64.56 -24.90
CA GLU A 419 -79.46 64.58 -23.63
C GLU A 419 -80.01 63.18 -23.27
N ASN A 420 -80.44 62.41 -24.27
CA ASN A 420 -80.90 61.01 -24.10
C ASN A 420 -79.77 59.96 -24.12
N HIS A 421 -78.56 60.33 -24.54
CA HIS A 421 -77.36 59.47 -24.54
C HIS A 421 -76.15 60.26 -23.98
N PRO A 422 -76.04 60.41 -22.65
CA PRO A 422 -74.94 61.15 -22.04
C PRO A 422 -73.59 60.52 -22.41
N TYR A 423 -72.75 61.32 -23.06
CA TYR A 423 -71.38 60.95 -23.42
C TYR A 423 -70.48 61.16 -22.19
N GLU A 424 -70.10 60.08 -21.50
CA GLU A 424 -69.05 60.14 -20.48
C GLU A 424 -67.69 60.38 -21.17
N HIS A 425 -67.14 61.58 -20.98
CA HIS A 425 -65.74 61.85 -21.26
C HIS A 425 -65.06 62.31 -19.97
N GLU A 426 -64.28 61.40 -19.39
CA GLU A 426 -63.22 61.76 -18.45
C GLU A 426 -62.21 62.68 -19.16
N SER A 427 -61.89 63.77 -18.47
CA SER A 427 -60.98 64.82 -18.87
C SER A 427 -59.52 64.39 -18.76
N SER A 428 -58.83 64.42 -19.91
CA SER A 428 -57.52 65.06 -20.15
C SER A 428 -56.46 65.13 -19.04
N LYS A 429 -55.25 64.61 -19.35
CA LYS A 429 -54.00 65.41 -19.33
C LYS A 429 -53.05 65.01 -20.46
N GLU A 430 -52.69 66.01 -21.27
CA GLU A 430 -51.60 66.01 -22.24
C GLU A 430 -50.22 65.83 -21.59
N SER A 431 -49.29 65.19 -22.31
CA SER A 431 -47.90 65.67 -22.39
C SER A 431 -47.15 65.14 -23.62
N LYS A 432 -47.01 66.04 -24.60
CA LYS A 432 -45.93 66.27 -25.60
C LYS A 432 -45.03 65.11 -26.09
N LEU A 433 -45.01 65.03 -27.43
CA LEU A 433 -43.98 64.52 -28.35
C LEU A 433 -42.54 64.46 -27.83
N SER A 434 -41.89 63.31 -28.06
CA SER A 434 -40.44 63.22 -28.31
C SER A 434 -40.15 62.07 -29.29
N GLN A 435 -39.42 62.42 -30.35
CA GLN A 435 -38.79 61.54 -31.33
C GLN A 435 -37.71 60.64 -30.70
N ILE A 436 -37.24 59.63 -31.48
CA ILE A 436 -35.95 58.88 -31.47
C ILE A 436 -36.17 57.34 -31.44
N PRO A 437 -35.39 56.51 -32.18
CA PRO A 437 -35.88 55.79 -33.35
C PRO A 437 -35.71 54.26 -33.23
N ARG A 438 -36.20 53.53 -34.24
CA ARG A 438 -35.85 52.12 -34.47
C ARG A 438 -34.39 51.96 -34.90
N LEU A 439 -33.68 50.98 -34.33
CA LEU A 439 -32.63 50.09 -34.90
C LEU A 439 -31.95 49.30 -33.74
N PRO A 440 -31.16 48.23 -33.98
CA PRO A 440 -31.53 46.89 -34.44
C PRO A 440 -31.09 45.77 -33.43
N LEU A 441 -31.42 44.52 -33.78
CA LEU A 441 -30.92 43.24 -33.27
C LEU A 441 -29.63 43.29 -32.42
N ALA A 442 -29.74 42.88 -31.16
CA ALA A 442 -28.63 42.39 -30.35
C ALA A 442 -28.88 40.92 -30.00
N THR A 443 -27.91 40.09 -30.36
CA THR A 443 -27.74 38.67 -30.05
C THR A 443 -27.83 38.39 -28.55
N ILE A 444 -28.54 37.33 -28.18
CA ILE A 444 -28.41 36.67 -26.88
C ILE A 444 -28.30 35.15 -27.13
N ASN A 445 -27.19 34.60 -26.65
CA ASN A 445 -26.85 33.20 -26.33
C ASN A 445 -27.00 32.11 -27.39
#